data_AF-A0A3B0S2A8-F1
#
_entry.id   AF-A0A3B0S2A8-F1
#
_cell.length_a   1.000
_cell.length_b   1.000
_cell.length_c   1.000
_cell.angle_alpha   90.00
_cell.angle_beta   90.00
_cell.angle_gamma   90.00
#
_symmetry.space_group_name_H-M   'P 1'
#
loop_
_entity.id
_entity.type
_entity.pdbx_description
1 polymer ?
#
loop_
_entity_poly.entity_id
_entity_poly.type
_entity_poly.pdbx_seq_one_letter_code
_entity_poly.pdbx_strand_id
1 'polypeptide(L)'
;MILVIDSSNKHKFTSYMNDMFRLRARVFGERMGWDVNIQDGMERDKFDDLNPAYAIGLDDKGQVVSCVRALQTTGPHMLADVFSSILDGEPPLRSATIWESTRFCVDTKRLRGKDGMTVSFATCELM
;
A
#
# COMPACT_ATOMS: atom_id res chain seq x y z
N MET A 1 4.72 14.98 -2.50
CA MET A 1 6.00 14.49 -1.90
C MET A 1 5.84 13.02 -1.56
N ILE A 2 6.83 12.16 -1.85
CA ILE A 2 6.79 10.73 -1.50
C ILE A 2 7.79 10.44 -0.37
N LEU A 3 7.32 9.75 0.67
CA LEU A 3 8.15 9.15 1.71
C LEU A 3 8.34 7.66 1.43
N VAL A 4 9.59 7.21 1.39
CA VAL A 4 9.93 5.78 1.31
C VAL A 4 10.28 5.29 2.72
N ILE A 5 9.46 4.37 3.23
CA ILE A 5 9.53 3.89 4.61
C ILE A 5 9.71 2.38 4.63
N ASP A 6 10.74 1.90 5.30
CA ASP A 6 11.05 0.48 5.46
C ASP A 6 11.41 0.15 6.92
N SER A 7 11.86 -1.09 7.18
CA SER A 7 12.24 -1.52 8.51
C SER A 7 13.34 -0.68 9.16
N SER A 8 14.25 -0.09 8.38
CA SER A 8 15.38 0.70 8.88
C SER A 8 14.95 2.06 9.43
N ASN A 9 13.86 2.64 8.90
CA ASN A 9 13.45 4.01 9.22
C ASN A 9 12.02 4.14 9.78
N LYS A 10 11.19 3.07 9.77
CA LYS A 10 9.77 3.13 10.20
C LYS A 10 9.54 3.77 11.56
N HIS A 11 10.46 3.58 12.50
CA HIS A 11 10.40 4.15 13.86
C HIS A 11 10.38 5.69 13.86
N LYS A 12 10.90 6.34 12.82
CA LYS A 12 10.91 7.81 12.67
C LYS A 12 9.60 8.35 12.09
N PHE A 13 8.76 7.49 11.51
CA PHE A 13 7.57 7.87 10.74
C PHE A 13 6.29 7.19 11.23
N THR A 14 6.23 6.83 12.52
CA THR A 14 5.12 6.09 13.12
C THR A 14 3.75 6.75 12.89
N SER A 15 3.67 8.09 12.91
CA SER A 15 2.42 8.81 12.63
C SER A 15 1.95 8.59 11.19
N TYR A 16 2.84 8.76 10.20
CA TYR A 16 2.54 8.53 8.79
C TYR A 16 2.18 7.07 8.49
N MET A 17 2.83 6.12 9.17
CA MET A 17 2.48 4.70 9.09
C MET A 17 1.04 4.45 9.56
N ASN A 18 0.65 5.00 10.71
CA ASN A 18 -0.71 4.86 11.23
C ASN A 18 -1.75 5.51 10.30
N ASP A 19 -1.45 6.70 9.78
CA ASP A 19 -2.35 7.40 8.86
C ASP A 19 -2.50 6.67 7.51
N MET A 20 -1.44 6.01 7.05
CA MET A 20 -1.47 5.13 5.89
C MET A 20 -2.36 3.90 6.13
N PHE A 21 -2.27 3.22 7.27
CA PHE A 21 -3.17 2.10 7.57
C PHE A 21 -4.63 2.53 7.70
N ARG A 22 -4.90 3.74 8.23
CA ARG A 22 -6.24 4.33 8.23
C ARG A 22 -6.72 4.67 6.82
N LEU A 23 -5.84 5.17 5.95
CA LEU A 23 -6.17 5.40 4.54
C LEU A 23 -6.56 4.08 3.87
N ARG A 24 -5.77 3.02 4.09
CA ARG A 24 -6.07 1.68 3.57
C ARG A 24 -7.43 1.16 4.04
N ALA A 25 -7.78 1.34 5.32
CA ALA A 25 -9.10 0.97 5.84
C ALA A 25 -10.24 1.69 5.10
N ARG A 26 -10.12 3.01 4.90
CA ARG A 26 -11.11 3.80 4.14
C ARG A 26 -11.20 3.37 2.67
N VAL A 27 -10.07 3.02 2.05
CA VAL A 27 -10.05 2.67 0.63
C VAL A 27 -10.52 1.23 0.40
N PHE A 28 -9.89 0.24 1.04
CA PHE A 28 -10.17 -1.17 0.78
C PHE A 28 -11.45 -1.64 1.48
N GLY A 29 -11.64 -1.28 2.75
CA GLY A 29 -12.86 -1.63 3.48
C GLY A 29 -14.06 -0.81 3.03
N GLU A 30 -14.03 0.51 3.27
CA GLU A 30 -15.24 1.33 3.05
C GLU A 30 -15.55 1.55 1.57
N ARG A 31 -14.56 1.98 0.77
CA ARG A 31 -14.80 2.38 -0.63
C ARG A 31 -14.91 1.20 -1.59
N MET A 32 -14.03 0.19 -1.45
CA MET A 32 -14.04 -0.99 -2.32
C MET A 32 -14.92 -2.13 -1.79
N GLY A 33 -15.31 -2.11 -0.52
CA GLY A 33 -16.15 -3.15 0.07
C GLY A 33 -15.44 -4.50 0.18
N TRP A 34 -14.10 -4.51 0.23
CA TRP A 34 -13.34 -5.74 0.35
C TRP A 34 -13.43 -6.29 1.78
N ASP A 35 -13.44 -7.62 1.89
CA ASP A 35 -13.31 -8.30 3.17
C ASP A 35 -11.84 -8.24 3.63
N VAL A 36 -11.54 -7.24 4.46
CA VAL A 36 -10.20 -6.96 4.98
C VAL A 36 -10.24 -6.82 6.50
N ASN A 37 -9.14 -7.20 7.15
CA ASN A 37 -9.02 -7.06 8.60
C ASN A 37 -8.77 -5.61 9.00
N ILE A 38 -9.75 -5.01 9.67
CA ILE A 38 -9.66 -3.65 10.21
C ILE A 38 -9.74 -3.71 11.73
N GLN A 39 -8.71 -3.22 12.40
CA GLN A 39 -8.64 -3.11 13.87
C GLN A 39 -8.31 -1.67 14.24
N ASP A 40 -9.07 -1.09 15.17
CA ASP A 40 -8.93 0.31 15.59
C ASP A 40 -8.88 1.33 14.42
N GLY A 41 -9.67 1.05 13.37
CA GLY A 41 -9.74 1.87 12.15
C GLY A 41 -8.53 1.76 11.22
N MET A 42 -7.66 0.77 11.42
CA MET A 42 -6.47 0.52 10.61
C MET A 42 -6.59 -0.83 9.89
N GLU A 43 -6.36 -0.85 8.58
CA GLU A 43 -6.29 -2.09 7.81
C GLU A 43 -4.86 -2.63 7.82
N ARG A 44 -4.69 -3.87 8.24
CA ARG A 44 -3.41 -4.59 8.28
C ARG A 44 -3.61 -6.06 7.95
N ASP A 45 -2.65 -6.63 7.24
CA ASP A 45 -2.56 -8.07 6.97
C ASP A 45 -1.23 -8.65 7.48
N LYS A 46 -1.09 -9.97 7.38
CA LYS A 46 0.12 -10.70 7.80
C LYS A 46 1.40 -10.28 7.07
N PHE A 47 1.29 -9.70 5.88
CA PHE A 47 2.44 -9.29 5.08
C PHE A 47 3.00 -7.94 5.52
N ASP A 48 2.22 -7.12 6.23
CA ASP A 48 2.68 -5.87 6.83
C ASP A 48 3.72 -6.10 7.93
N ASP A 49 3.73 -7.28 8.54
CA ASP A 49 4.68 -7.68 9.59
C ASP A 49 5.98 -8.26 9.02
N LEU A 50 6.04 -8.53 7.71
CA LEU A 50 7.23 -9.06 7.00
C LEU A 50 8.22 -7.97 6.59
N ASN A 51 8.18 -6.82 7.26
CA ASN A 51 9.05 -5.67 7.00
C ASN A 51 9.08 -5.21 5.53
N PRO A 52 7.92 -5.00 4.88
CA PRO A 52 7.87 -4.43 3.54
C PRO A 52 8.37 -2.98 3.53
N ALA A 53 8.68 -2.48 2.33
CA ALA A 53 8.84 -1.06 2.08
C ALA A 53 7.49 -0.46 1.65
N TYR A 54 7.22 0.78 2.04
CA TYR A 54 6.07 1.57 1.62
C TYR A 54 6.54 2.84 0.95
N ALA A 55 5.93 3.18 -0.19
CA ALA A 55 5.96 4.53 -0.72
C ALA A 55 4.64 5.21 -0.35
N ILE A 56 4.72 6.29 0.44
CA ILE A 56 3.58 7.04 0.96
C ILE A 56 3.60 8.44 0.34
N GLY A 57 2.54 8.81 -0.38
CA GLY A 57 2.38 10.14 -0.93
C GLY A 57 1.70 11.09 0.05
N LEU A 58 2.25 12.29 0.17
CA LEU A 58 1.70 13.39 0.94
C LEU A 58 1.23 14.53 0.04
N ASP A 59 0.11 15.16 0.41
CA ASP A 59 -0.34 16.42 -0.17
C ASP A 59 0.47 17.63 0.33
N ASP A 60 0.16 18.82 -0.19
CA ASP A 60 0.84 20.08 0.18
C ASP A 60 0.65 20.48 1.65
N LYS A 61 -0.32 19.86 2.34
CA LYS A 61 -0.55 20.04 3.78
C LYS A 61 0.14 18.98 4.63
N GLY A 62 0.94 18.10 4.00
CA GLY A 62 1.65 17.01 4.66
C GLY A 62 0.75 15.84 5.05
N GLN A 63 -0.45 15.72 4.49
CA GLN A 63 -1.38 14.65 4.84
C GLN A 63 -1.21 13.45 3.91
N VAL A 64 -1.32 12.23 4.46
CA VAL A 64 -1.24 10.99 3.68
C VAL A 64 -2.43 10.91 2.72
N VAL A 65 -2.12 10.82 1.42
CA VAL A 65 -3.12 10.75 0.34
C VAL A 65 -2.93 9.55 -0.59
N SER A 66 -1.78 8.86 -0.52
CA SER A 66 -1.57 7.64 -1.28
C SER A 66 -0.58 6.70 -0.62
N CYS A 67 -0.64 5.43 -1.00
CA CYS A 67 0.31 4.40 -0.56
C CYS A 67 0.43 3.31 -1.61
N VAL A 68 1.63 2.74 -1.72
CA VAL A 68 1.88 1.40 -2.29
C VAL A 68 2.87 0.66 -1.40
N ARG A 69 2.69 -0.66 -1.29
CA ARG A 69 3.56 -1.57 -0.53
C ARG A 69 4.40 -2.39 -1.51
N ALA A 70 5.69 -2.48 -1.25
CA ALA A 70 6.62 -3.38 -1.93
C ALA A 70 7.17 -4.41 -0.94
N LEU A 71 7.04 -5.70 -1.25
CA LEU A 71 7.55 -6.81 -0.43
C LEU A 71 8.45 -7.74 -1.24
N GLN A 72 9.57 -8.19 -0.68
CA GLN A 72 10.48 -9.11 -1.38
C GLN A 72 9.82 -10.46 -1.66
N THR A 73 10.00 -10.98 -2.87
CA THR A 73 9.44 -12.29 -3.26
C THR A 73 10.22 -13.48 -2.71
N THR A 74 11.38 -13.27 -2.08
CA THR A 74 12.18 -14.31 -1.41
C THR A 74 11.43 -15.02 -0.29
N GLY A 75 10.47 -14.34 0.36
CA GLY A 75 9.64 -14.86 1.44
C GLY A 75 8.14 -14.85 1.11
N PRO A 76 7.27 -15.20 2.08
CA PRO A 76 5.82 -15.20 1.89
C PRO A 76 5.33 -13.88 1.31
N HIS A 77 4.51 -13.95 0.26
CA HIS A 77 3.92 -12.79 -0.42
C HIS A 77 2.56 -13.17 -1.00
N MET A 78 1.78 -12.19 -1.43
CA MET A 78 0.34 -12.37 -1.64
C MET A 78 0.02 -13.29 -2.83
N LEU A 79 0.73 -13.15 -3.94
CA LEU A 79 0.59 -14.00 -5.12
C LEU A 79 0.85 -15.48 -4.80
N ALA A 80 1.89 -15.78 -4.02
CA ALA A 80 2.22 -17.15 -3.64
C ALA A 80 1.27 -17.73 -2.58
N ASP A 81 0.83 -16.92 -1.62
CA ASP A 81 0.14 -17.43 -0.42
C ASP A 81 -1.38 -17.30 -0.46
N VAL A 82 -1.92 -16.38 -1.26
CA VAL A 82 -3.35 -16.06 -1.32
C VAL A 82 -3.91 -16.26 -2.72
N PHE A 83 -3.16 -15.86 -3.74
CA PHE A 83 -3.60 -15.90 -5.14
C PHE A 83 -2.83 -16.91 -5.99
N SER A 84 -2.37 -18.01 -5.37
CA SER A 84 -1.54 -19.02 -6.04
C SER A 84 -2.23 -19.66 -7.24
N SER A 85 -3.56 -19.66 -7.29
CA SER A 85 -4.33 -20.11 -8.46
C SER A 85 -4.02 -19.32 -9.74
N ILE A 86 -3.54 -18.07 -9.62
CA ILE A 86 -3.13 -17.24 -10.78
C ILE A 86 -1.87 -17.81 -11.44
N LEU A 87 -1.04 -18.57 -10.70
CA LEU A 87 0.18 -19.17 -11.21
C LEU A 87 -0.08 -20.39 -12.11
N ASP A 88 -1.32 -20.90 -12.18
CA ASP A 88 -1.70 -22.02 -13.05
C ASP A 88 -0.80 -23.27 -12.92
N GLY A 89 -0.38 -23.57 -11.69
CA GLY A 89 0.48 -24.71 -11.36
C GLY A 89 1.99 -24.42 -11.42
N GLU A 90 2.40 -23.25 -11.92
CA GLU A 90 3.79 -22.81 -11.87
C GLU A 90 4.25 -22.52 -10.43
N PRO A 91 5.56 -22.72 -10.13
CA PRO A 91 6.09 -22.40 -8.82
C PRO A 91 6.02 -20.89 -8.55
N PRO A 92 5.88 -20.48 -7.28
CA PRO A 92 5.86 -19.07 -6.92
C PRO A 92 7.20 -18.40 -7.25
N LEU A 93 7.13 -17.13 -7.69
CA LEU A 93 8.32 -16.32 -7.95
C LEU A 93 9.13 -16.15 -6.66
N ARG A 94 10.42 -16.52 -6.69
CA ARG A 94 11.36 -16.36 -5.57
C ARG A 94 12.63 -15.70 -6.08
N SER A 95 12.81 -14.42 -5.80
CA SER A 95 14.03 -13.70 -6.19
C SER A 95 14.37 -12.55 -5.25
N ALA A 96 15.66 -12.38 -4.97
CA ALA A 96 16.19 -11.23 -4.23
C ALA A 96 16.11 -9.90 -5.01
N THR A 97 15.87 -9.98 -6.33
CA THR A 97 15.76 -8.81 -7.21
C THR A 97 14.31 -8.50 -7.62
N ILE A 98 13.33 -9.31 -7.20
CA ILE A 98 11.92 -9.13 -7.54
C ILE A 98 11.13 -8.83 -6.27
N TRP A 99 10.31 -7.77 -6.35
CA TRP A 99 9.44 -7.31 -5.28
C TRP A 99 7.99 -7.33 -5.77
N GLU A 100 7.08 -7.79 -4.91
CA GLU A 100 5.64 -7.75 -5.14
C GLU A 100 5.10 -6.37 -4.74
N SER A 101 4.42 -5.71 -5.67
CA SER A 101 3.70 -4.46 -5.42
C SER A 101 2.23 -4.76 -5.06
N THR A 102 1.80 -4.30 -3.89
CA THR A 102 0.44 -4.51 -3.37
C THR A 102 -0.08 -3.28 -2.64
N ARG A 103 -1.37 -3.28 -2.27
CA ARG A 103 -2.02 -2.23 -1.46
C ARG A 103 -1.86 -0.81 -2.06
N PHE A 104 -1.79 -0.72 -3.38
CA PHE A 104 -1.88 0.55 -4.09
C PHE A 104 -3.23 1.22 -3.79
N CYS A 105 -3.19 2.40 -3.17
CA CYS A 105 -4.40 3.16 -2.85
C CYS A 105 -4.16 4.67 -2.89
N VAL A 106 -5.24 5.38 -3.20
CA VAL A 106 -5.26 6.84 -3.36
C VAL A 106 -6.55 7.39 -2.75
N ASP A 107 -6.44 8.45 -1.94
CA ASP A 107 -7.56 9.17 -1.33
C ASP A 107 -8.25 10.06 -2.37
N THR A 108 -9.13 9.47 -3.16
CA THR A 108 -9.86 10.18 -4.21
C THR A 108 -10.84 11.23 -3.66
N LYS A 109 -11.21 11.17 -2.38
CA LYS A 109 -12.06 12.20 -1.76
C LYS A 109 -11.24 13.46 -1.48
N ARG A 110 -10.03 13.30 -0.94
CA ARG A 110 -9.11 14.42 -0.66
C ARG A 110 -8.51 15.02 -1.91
N LEU A 111 -8.23 14.19 -2.91
CA LEU A 111 -7.66 14.62 -4.19
C LEU A 111 -8.72 15.06 -5.21
N ARG A 112 -10.01 15.01 -4.85
CA ARG A 112 -11.09 15.62 -5.64
C ARG A 112 -11.05 17.14 -5.46
N GLY A 113 -10.29 17.84 -6.31
CA GLY A 113 -10.19 19.31 -6.25
C GLY A 113 -9.49 20.00 -7.43
N LYS A 114 -10.29 20.84 -8.12
CA LYS A 114 -10.05 21.93 -9.11
C LYS A 114 -9.59 21.65 -10.54
N ASP A 115 -8.69 20.73 -10.82
CA ASP A 115 -8.20 20.56 -12.19
C ASP A 115 -8.86 19.34 -12.84
N GLY A 116 -9.37 19.50 -14.06
CA GLY A 116 -10.09 18.48 -14.84
C GLY A 116 -9.24 17.26 -15.26
N MET A 117 -8.28 16.84 -14.43
CA MET A 117 -7.49 15.63 -14.62
C MET A 117 -8.34 14.39 -14.35
N THR A 118 -8.35 13.49 -15.32
CA THR A 118 -9.03 12.18 -15.26
C THR A 118 -8.30 11.19 -14.34
N VAL A 119 -7.01 11.43 -14.05
CA VAL A 119 -6.16 10.62 -13.18
C VAL A 119 -5.58 11.53 -12.10
N SER A 120 -5.63 11.08 -10.84
CA SER A 120 -5.05 11.84 -9.72
C SER A 120 -3.52 11.90 -9.85
N PHE A 121 -2.92 13.06 -9.61
CA PHE A 121 -1.45 13.23 -9.61
C PHE A 121 -0.72 12.19 -8.75
N ALA A 122 -1.28 11.84 -7.58
CA ALA A 122 -0.72 10.81 -6.70
C ALA A 122 -0.70 9.40 -7.31
N THR A 123 -1.55 9.14 -8.31
CA THR A 123 -1.50 7.91 -9.10
C THR A 123 -0.31 7.93 -10.04
N CYS A 124 -0.06 9.06 -10.71
CA CYS A 124 1.09 9.22 -11.62
C CYS A 124 2.44 9.21 -10.91
N GLU A 125 2.52 9.65 -9.65
CA GLU A 125 3.79 9.65 -8.92
C GLU A 125 4.19 8.25 -8.39
N LEU A 126 3.22 7.35 -8.22
CA LEU A 126 3.43 6.04 -7.59
C LEU A 126 3.40 4.85 -8.57
N MET A 127 3.13 5.08 -9.85
CA MET A 127 2.96 4.06 -10.90
C MET A 127 3.87 4.38 -12.08
#